data_AF-A0A2A7MDM6-F1
#
_entry.id   AF-A0A2A7MDM6-F1
#
_cell.length_a   1.000
_cell.length_b   1.000
_cell.length_c   1.000
_cell.angle_alpha   90.00
_cell.angle_beta   90.00
_cell.angle_gamma   90.00
#
_symmetry.space_group_name_H-M   'P 1'
#
loop_
_entity.id
_entity.type
_entity.pdbx_description
1 polymer ?
#
loop_
_entity_poly.entity_id
_entity_poly.type
_entity_poly.pdbx_seq_one_letter_code
_entity_poly.pdbx_strand_id
1 'polypeptide(L)'
;MSKEKALLCKNNLIQYMKDFLNYIITQDEHYELSERGYAEHVNLLEKYYPSFNEKFMEVVPDACLYYIDESGLDDHNKRALFRNEISSLYKVLSEL
;
A
#
# COMPACT_ATOMS: atom_id res chain seq x y z
N MET A 1 20.17 5.48 -12.39
CA MET A 1 19.69 6.27 -11.23
C MET A 1 18.16 6.38 -11.13
N SER A 2 17.44 7.14 -11.97
CA SER A 2 16.00 7.42 -11.71
C SER A 2 15.07 6.21 -11.77
N LYS A 3 15.32 5.27 -12.70
CA LYS A 3 14.56 4.00 -12.79
C LYS A 3 14.89 3.03 -11.64
N GLU A 4 16.13 3.01 -11.15
CA GLU A 4 16.53 2.17 -10.02
C GLU A 4 15.86 2.64 -8.72
N LYS A 5 15.75 3.95 -8.52
CA LYS A 5 14.97 4.52 -7.39
C LYS A 5 13.49 4.12 -7.47
N ALA A 6 12.90 4.18 -8.67
CA ALA A 6 11.53 3.75 -8.89
C ALA A 6 11.35 2.25 -8.59
N LEU A 7 12.30 1.41 -9.01
CA LEU A 7 12.27 -0.04 -8.73
C LEU A 7 12.41 -0.32 -7.23
N LEU A 8 13.31 0.38 -6.55
CA LEU A 8 13.47 0.26 -5.10
C LEU A 8 12.18 0.65 -4.36
N CYS A 9 11.55 1.77 -4.75
CA CYS A 9 10.26 2.19 -4.21
C CYS A 9 9.17 1.13 -4.43
N LYS A 10 9.01 0.64 -5.67
CA LYS A 10 8.07 -0.44 -6.01
C LYS A 10 8.26 -1.65 -5.09
N ASN A 11 9.50 -2.12 -4.95
CA ASN A 11 9.81 -3.29 -4.15
C ASN A 11 9.55 -3.05 -2.65
N ASN A 12 9.87 -1.85 -2.15
CA ASN A 12 9.61 -1.48 -0.76
C ASN A 12 8.10 -1.47 -0.46
N LEU A 13 7.27 -0.89 -1.34
CA LEU A 13 5.81 -0.90 -1.16
C LEU A 13 5.24 -2.32 -1.08
N ILE A 14 5.70 -3.23 -1.95
CA ILE A 14 5.32 -4.65 -1.90
C ILE A 14 5.80 -5.30 -0.60
N GLN A 15 7.02 -4.97 -0.16
CA GLN A 15 7.59 -5.52 1.06
C GLN A 15 6.81 -5.05 2.31
N TYR A 16 6.41 -3.78 2.38
CA TYR A 16 5.60 -3.27 3.48
C TYR A 16 4.22 -3.95 3.56
N MET A 17 3.59 -4.24 2.42
CA MET A 17 2.35 -5.04 2.41
C MET A 17 2.60 -6.44 2.95
N LYS A 18 3.67 -7.09 2.51
CA LYS A 18 4.04 -8.45 2.96
C LYS A 18 4.33 -8.49 4.47
N ASP A 19 5.08 -7.52 4.98
CA ASP A 19 5.43 -7.45 6.41
C ASP A 19 4.19 -7.21 7.27
N PHE A 20 3.28 -6.35 6.83
CA PHE A 20 1.99 -6.16 7.48
C PHE A 20 1.15 -7.44 7.49
N LEU A 21 1.02 -8.11 6.34
CA LEU A 21 0.26 -9.36 6.22
C LEU A 21 0.87 -10.49 7.08
N ASN A 22 2.18 -10.47 7.32
CA ASN A 22 2.88 -11.43 8.17
C ASN A 22 2.96 -11.01 9.65
N TYR A 23 2.28 -9.93 10.06
CA TYR A 23 2.30 -9.40 11.43
C TYR A 23 3.70 -8.97 11.92
N ILE A 24 4.59 -8.63 10.99
CA ILE A 24 5.94 -8.10 11.28
C ILE A 24 5.85 -6.62 11.63
N ILE A 25 5.00 -5.87 10.93
CA ILE A 25 4.67 -4.46 11.21
C ILE A 25 3.17 -4.31 11.46
N THR A 26 2.81 -3.28 12.21
CA THR A 26 1.43 -2.88 12.51
C THR A 26 0.77 -2.19 11.30
N GLN A 27 -0.54 -1.99 11.38
CA GLN A 27 -1.30 -1.25 10.37
C GLN A 27 -0.81 0.22 10.27
N ASP A 28 -0.54 0.86 11.40
CA ASP A 28 -0.08 2.25 11.46
C ASP A 28 1.32 2.38 10.85
N GLU A 29 2.24 1.46 11.19
CA GLU A 29 3.58 1.42 10.57
C GLU A 29 3.49 1.17 9.06
N HIS A 30 2.60 0.27 8.61
CA HIS A 30 2.37 0.03 7.19
C HIS A 30 1.90 1.30 6.47
N TYR A 31 0.96 2.03 7.07
CA TYR A 31 0.44 3.28 6.53
C TYR A 31 1.56 4.33 6.41
N GLU A 32 2.28 4.59 7.49
CA GLU A 32 3.36 5.59 7.51
C GLU A 32 4.48 5.28 6.51
N LEU A 33 4.90 4.01 6.42
CA LEU A 33 5.94 3.57 5.50
C LEU A 33 5.48 3.66 4.04
N SER A 34 4.24 3.28 3.76
CA SER A 34 3.68 3.30 2.41
C SER A 34 3.45 4.74 1.93
N GLU A 35 2.89 5.61 2.77
CA GLU A 35 2.69 7.03 2.46
C GLU A 35 4.02 7.71 2.16
N ARG A 36 5.02 7.56 3.05
CA ARG A 36 6.34 8.17 2.89
C ARG A 36 7.04 7.65 1.62
N GLY A 37 7.05 6.34 1.43
CA GLY A 37 7.71 5.71 0.28
C GLY A 37 7.07 6.09 -1.06
N TYR A 38 5.75 6.22 -1.09
CA TYR A 38 5.01 6.64 -2.28
C TYR A 38 5.17 8.13 -2.57
N ALA A 39 4.97 9.01 -1.58
CA ALA A 39 5.03 10.46 -1.75
C ALA A 39 6.39 10.94 -2.27
N GLU A 40 7.48 10.30 -1.85
CA GLU A 40 8.83 10.65 -2.31
C GLU A 40 9.07 10.29 -3.79
N HIS A 41 8.32 9.34 -4.34
CA HIS A 41 8.65 8.68 -5.61
C HIS A 41 7.49 8.54 -6.60
N VAL A 42 6.32 9.12 -6.33
CA VAL A 42 5.11 9.04 -7.18
C VAL A 42 5.40 9.36 -8.66
N ASN A 43 6.08 10.48 -8.93
CA ASN A 43 6.43 10.89 -10.31
C ASN A 43 7.30 9.84 -11.04
N LEU A 44 8.10 9.07 -10.30
CA LEU A 44 8.96 8.03 -10.86
C LEU A 44 8.18 6.72 -11.05
N LEU A 45 7.25 6.39 -10.15
CA LEU A 45 6.36 5.25 -10.29
C LEU A 45 5.43 5.42 -11.49
N GLU A 46 4.78 6.58 -11.63
CA GLU A 46 3.94 6.93 -12.79
C GLU A 46 4.72 6.80 -14.10
N LYS A 47 5.97 7.26 -14.13
CA LYS A 47 6.80 7.25 -15.34
C LYS A 47 7.31 5.86 -15.74
N TYR A 48 7.78 5.08 -14.77
CA TYR A 48 8.51 3.83 -15.05
C TYR A 48 7.70 2.56 -14.79
N TYR A 49 6.65 2.65 -13.97
CA TYR A 49 5.78 1.54 -13.56
C TYR A 49 4.29 1.96 -13.53
N PRO A 50 3.74 2.50 -14.64
CA PRO A 50 2.39 3.08 -14.64
C PRO A 50 1.30 2.10 -14.21
N SER A 51 1.35 0.84 -14.66
CA SER A 51 0.37 -0.18 -14.26
C SER A 51 0.44 -0.54 -12.79
N PHE A 52 1.64 -0.54 -12.19
CA PHE A 52 1.79 -0.71 -10.76
C PHE A 52 1.19 0.48 -10.00
N ASN A 53 1.48 1.70 -10.45
CA ASN A 53 0.97 2.93 -9.83
C ASN A 53 -0.55 3.00 -9.86
N GLU A 54 -1.15 2.69 -11.01
CA GLU A 54 -2.61 2.63 -11.19
C GLU A 54 -3.24 1.63 -10.21
N LYS A 55 -2.74 0.40 -10.16
CA LYS A 55 -3.25 -0.63 -9.23
C LYS A 55 -3.05 -0.29 -7.77
N PHE A 56 -1.91 0.29 -7.42
CA PHE A 56 -1.66 0.76 -6.06
C PHE A 56 -2.68 1.83 -5.65
N MET A 57 -2.96 2.81 -6.53
CA MET A 57 -3.86 3.91 -6.25
C MET A 57 -5.36 3.55 -6.29
N GLU A 58 -5.75 2.42 -6.91
CA GLU A 58 -7.13 1.92 -6.84
C GLU A 58 -7.54 1.56 -5.40
N VAL A 59 -6.61 1.06 -4.60
CA VAL A 59 -6.89 0.51 -3.26
C VAL A 59 -6.56 1.48 -2.12
N VAL A 60 -5.64 2.42 -2.35
CA VAL A 60 -5.27 3.44 -1.34
C VAL A 60 -6.48 4.21 -0.79
N PRO A 61 -7.45 4.69 -1.60
CA PRO A 61 -8.64 5.38 -1.08
C PRO A 61 -9.47 4.52 -0.11
N ASP A 62 -9.73 3.27 -0.47
CA ASP A 62 -10.51 2.35 0.36
C ASP A 62 -9.76 1.98 1.64
N ALA A 63 -8.45 1.74 1.55
CA ALA A 63 -7.59 1.49 2.70
C ALA A 63 -7.55 2.71 3.67
N CYS A 64 -7.52 3.94 3.13
CA CYS A 64 -7.59 5.16 3.92
C CYS A 64 -8.96 5.35 4.59
N LEU A 65 -10.06 4.97 3.93
CA LEU A 65 -11.41 5.02 4.53
C LEU A 65 -11.53 4.11 5.75
N TYR A 66 -10.92 2.92 5.73
CA TYR A 66 -10.91 2.01 6.88
C TYR A 66 -9.97 2.46 8.01
N TYR A 67 -8.99 3.32 7.70
CA TYR A 67 -8.05 3.87 8.68
C TYR A 67 -8.63 5.09 9.41
N ILE A 68 -9.39 5.95 8.71
CA ILE A 68 -10.07 7.08 9.32
C ILE A 68 -11.23 6.54 10.17
N ASP A 69 -11.38 7.04 11.39
CA ASP A 69 -12.40 6.60 12.32
C ASP A 69 -13.80 7.10 11.90
N GLU A 70 -14.29 6.62 10.75
CA GLU A 70 -15.61 6.96 10.23
C GLU A 70 -16.65 6.30 11.14
N SER A 71 -17.54 7.11 11.71
CA SER A 71 -18.54 6.68 12.70
C SER A 71 -19.57 5.76 12.04
N GLY A 72 -19.41 4.46 12.17
CA GLY A 72 -20.38 3.49 11.61
C GLY A 72 -19.95 2.02 11.62
N LEU A 73 -18.65 1.72 11.70
CA LEU A 73 -18.12 0.36 11.81
C LEU A 73 -17.34 0.19 13.11
N ASP A 74 -17.44 -0.97 13.77
CA ASP A 74 -16.56 -1.29 14.89
C ASP A 74 -15.11 -1.52 14.41
N ASP A 75 -14.14 -1.25 15.29
CA ASP A 75 -12.70 -1.32 14.99
C ASP A 75 -12.24 -2.68 14.45
N HIS A 76 -12.89 -3.77 14.85
CA HIS A 76 -12.52 -5.11 14.42
C HIS A 76 -12.87 -5.31 12.95
N ASN A 77 -14.07 -4.91 12.54
CA ASN A 77 -14.52 -5.01 11.15
C ASN A 77 -13.70 -4.09 10.22
N LYS A 78 -13.35 -2.88 10.65
CA LYS A 78 -12.47 -1.97 9.88
C LYS A 78 -11.10 -2.60 9.61
N ARG A 79 -10.45 -3.16 10.66
CA ARG A 79 -9.14 -3.82 10.53
C ARG A 79 -9.18 -5.03 9.61
N ALA A 80 -10.26 -5.83 9.68
CA ALA A 80 -10.43 -6.99 8.81
C ALA A 80 -10.60 -6.59 7.34
N LEU A 81 -11.42 -5.57 7.05
CA LEU A 81 -11.60 -5.05 5.70
C LEU A 81 -10.30 -4.47 5.14
N PHE A 82 -9.61 -3.62 5.91
CA PHE A 82 -8.29 -3.10 5.54
C PHE A 82 -7.32 -4.22 5.17
N ARG A 83 -7.22 -5.26 6.01
CA ARG A 83 -6.30 -6.37 5.77
C ARG A 83 -6.68 -7.17 4.50
N ASN A 84 -7.97 -7.32 4.21
CA ASN A 84 -8.43 -7.97 2.99
C ASN A 84 -8.08 -7.17 1.74
N GLU A 85 -8.23 -5.84 1.78
CA GLU A 85 -7.81 -4.96 0.69
C GLU A 85 -6.31 -5.05 0.43
N ILE A 86 -5.48 -4.93 1.47
CA ILE A 86 -4.03 -5.07 1.34
C ILE A 86 -3.64 -6.46 0.84
N SER A 87 -4.33 -7.51 1.29
CA SER A 87 -4.07 -8.88 0.80
C SER A 87 -4.38 -9.05 -0.69
N SER A 88 -5.49 -8.47 -1.16
CA SER A 88 -5.89 -8.51 -2.56
C SER A 88 -4.91 -7.72 -3.42
N LEU A 89 -4.56 -6.50 -2.99
CA LEU A 89 -3.58 -5.66 -3.67
C LEU A 89 -2.21 -6.33 -3.76
N TYR A 90 -1.72 -6.92 -2.66
CA TYR A 90 -0.44 -7.60 -2.62
C TYR A 90 -0.33 -8.72 -3.67
N LYS A 91 -1.40 -9.52 -3.86
CA LYS A 91 -1.44 -10.58 -4.87
C LYS A 91 -1.30 -10.00 -6.28
N VAL A 92 -2.08 -8.96 -6.59
CA VAL A 92 -2.04 -8.30 -7.90
C VAL A 92 -0.68 -7.68 -8.17
N LEU A 93 -0.12 -6.93 -7.21
CA LEU A 93 1.13 -6.21 -7.41
C LEU A 93 2.37 -7.12 -7.43
N SER A 94 2.32 -8.29 -6.79
CA SER A 94 3.42 -9.26 -6.80
C SER A 94 3.61 -9.96 -8.14
N GLU A 95 2.60 -9.90 -9.02
CA GLU A 95 2.61 -10.50 -10.35
C GLU A 95 3.02 -9.51 -11.47
N LEU A 96 3.14 -8.21 -11.14
CA LEU A 96 3.55 -7.12 -12.03
C LEU A 96 5.04 -6.78 -11.90
#